data_AF-A0A8C5LQ96-F1
#
_entry.id   AF-A0A8C5LQ96-F1
#
_cell.length_a   1.000
_cell.length_b   1.000
_cell.length_c   1.000
_cell.angle_alpha   90.00
_cell.angle_beta   90.00
_cell.angle_gamma   90.00
#
_symmetry.space_group_name_H-M   'P 1'
#
loop_
_entity.id
_entity.type
_entity.pdbx_description
1 polymer ?
#
loop_
_entity_poly.entity_id
_entity_poly.type
_entity_poly.pdbx_seq_one_letter_code
_entity_poly.pdbx_strand_id
1 'polypeptide(L)'
;MGRRPARCYRYCKNKPYPKSRFCRGVPDAKIRIFDLGRKKAKVDEFPLCGHMVSDEYEQLSSEALEAARICANKYMVKSCGKDGFHIRVRLHPFHVIRINKMLSCAGADRLQTGMRGAFGKPQGTVARVHIGQVIMSIRTKTGNKEHVVEALRRAKFKFPGRQKINMSKTELLLIPPSNAAPPPDFSITVEGITISPSNQVRCLAVTLDSALSFIPHIKSLSSSCRYQLCNISRIRTFLTAVTTKQLIHALVISRLDYCNNLLSGLPLSHLSPLQSILNASARLIHLTRRSVSAAPLCESLHWLPIHCRIKFKILILTYKTLTNSAPHYLSSLITKYTPAAP
;
A
#
# COMPACT_ATOMS: atom_id res chain seq x y z
N MET A 1 39.78 -0.74 -13.20
CA MET A 1 39.07 -2.04 -13.21
C MET A 1 37.57 -1.78 -13.35
N GLY A 2 36.93 -2.36 -14.38
CA GLY A 2 35.52 -2.12 -14.69
C GLY A 2 34.55 -2.73 -13.67
N ARG A 3 33.25 -2.42 -13.82
CA ARG A 3 32.19 -2.96 -12.98
C ARG A 3 32.03 -4.46 -13.22
N ARG A 4 31.87 -5.25 -12.16
CA ARG A 4 31.53 -6.68 -12.28
C ARG A 4 30.16 -6.84 -12.98
N PRO A 5 29.97 -7.89 -13.80
CA PRO A 5 28.68 -8.19 -14.42
C PRO A 5 27.57 -8.37 -13.38
N ALA A 6 26.36 -7.91 -13.70
CA ALA A 6 25.21 -7.95 -12.78
C ALA A 6 24.82 -9.37 -12.35
N ARG A 7 25.15 -10.40 -13.14
CA ARG A 7 24.92 -11.81 -12.79
C ARG A 7 25.55 -12.21 -11.45
N CYS A 8 26.64 -11.58 -11.03
CA CYS A 8 27.30 -11.85 -9.75
C CYS A 8 26.48 -11.36 -8.55
N TYR A 9 25.60 -10.38 -8.74
CA TYR A 9 24.85 -9.70 -7.69
C TYR A 9 23.33 -9.84 -7.83
N ARG A 10 22.82 -10.54 -8.86
CA ARG A 10 21.38 -10.61 -9.15
C ARG A 10 20.56 -11.20 -8.00
N TYR A 11 21.04 -12.25 -7.34
CA TYR A 11 20.24 -12.99 -6.37
C TYR A 11 20.37 -12.45 -4.94
N CYS A 12 19.25 -12.39 -4.23
CA CYS A 12 19.16 -11.98 -2.83
C CYS A 12 19.63 -13.08 -1.85
N LYS A 13 20.90 -13.47 -1.89
CA LYS A 13 21.46 -14.55 -1.04
C LYS A 13 21.97 -14.11 0.33
N ASN A 14 22.47 -12.88 0.46
CA ASN A 14 23.11 -12.40 1.68
C ASN A 14 22.10 -11.70 2.61
N LYS A 15 22.45 -11.54 3.90
CA LYS A 15 21.71 -10.65 4.81
C LYS A 15 21.74 -9.19 4.31
N PRO A 16 20.67 -8.40 4.55
CA PRO A 16 20.68 -6.97 4.24
C PRO A 16 21.88 -6.27 4.89
N TYR A 17 22.57 -5.45 4.10
CA TYR A 17 23.78 -4.73 4.52
C TYR A 17 23.67 -3.28 4.07
N PRO A 18 23.16 -2.37 4.92
CA PRO A 18 22.98 -0.97 4.56
C PRO A 18 24.22 -0.11 4.85
N LYS A 19 24.32 1.05 4.21
CA LYS A 19 25.23 2.12 4.60
C LYS A 19 24.93 2.51 6.05
N SER A 20 25.93 2.47 6.91
CA SER A 20 25.77 2.67 8.36
C SER A 20 27.09 3.08 9.02
N ARG A 21 27.09 3.34 10.33
CA ARG A 21 28.31 3.61 11.10
C ARG A 21 29.36 2.48 11.02
N PHE A 22 28.91 1.26 10.73
CA PHE A 22 29.74 0.06 10.57
C PHE A 22 30.15 -0.19 9.11
N CYS A 23 29.32 0.22 8.15
CA CYS A 23 29.60 0.12 6.72
C CYS A 23 29.95 1.51 6.15
N ARG A 24 31.23 1.88 6.28
CA ARG A 24 31.79 3.16 5.81
C ARG A 24 32.40 3.02 4.40
N GLY A 25 32.68 4.14 3.75
CA GLY A 25 33.29 4.17 2.41
C GLY A 25 32.38 3.61 1.30
N VAL A 26 31.06 3.67 1.50
CA VAL A 26 30.07 3.20 0.53
C VAL A 26 29.92 4.25 -0.56
N PRO A 27 30.09 3.90 -1.85
CA PRO A 27 29.87 4.83 -2.94
C PRO A 27 28.38 5.19 -3.04
N ASP A 28 28.10 6.42 -3.45
CA ASP A 28 26.72 6.87 -3.61
C ASP A 28 26.01 6.14 -4.75
N ALA A 29 24.69 5.99 -4.60
CA ALA A 29 23.86 5.39 -5.63
C ALA A 29 23.89 6.23 -6.92
N LYS A 30 23.86 5.55 -8.07
CA LYS A 30 23.83 6.23 -9.37
C LYS A 30 22.52 6.98 -9.60
N ILE A 31 21.40 6.37 -9.21
CA ILE A 31 20.11 7.05 -9.18
C ILE A 31 20.07 8.03 -7.99
N ARG A 32 19.87 9.32 -8.31
CA ARG A 32 19.72 10.39 -7.30
C ARG A 32 18.33 11.01 -7.31
N ILE A 33 17.62 10.93 -8.44
CA ILE A 33 16.31 11.53 -8.65
C ILE A 33 15.30 10.41 -8.84
N PHE A 34 14.32 10.33 -7.94
CA PHE A 34 13.28 9.30 -7.98
C PHE A 34 11.98 9.78 -8.63
N ASP A 35 11.75 11.10 -8.65
CA ASP A 35 10.55 11.73 -9.19
C ASP A 35 10.87 12.63 -10.40
N LEU A 36 10.14 12.45 -11.50
CA LEU A 36 10.31 13.19 -12.76
C LEU A 36 8.99 13.69 -13.33
N GLY A 37 9.08 14.66 -14.26
CA GLY A 37 7.92 15.31 -14.86
C GLY A 37 7.25 16.28 -13.88
N ARG A 38 5.93 16.46 -14.01
CA ARG A 38 5.16 17.43 -13.23
C ARG A 38 4.79 16.87 -11.85
N LYS A 39 5.71 17.01 -10.90
CA LYS A 39 5.56 16.55 -9.50
C LYS A 39 4.42 17.24 -8.75
N LYS A 40 4.16 18.51 -9.06
CA LYS A 40 3.12 19.34 -8.41
C LYS A 40 1.70 19.13 -8.94
N ALA A 41 1.52 18.28 -9.97
CA ALA A 41 0.19 18.00 -10.51
C ALA A 41 -0.71 17.36 -9.44
N LYS A 42 -1.95 17.86 -9.32
CA LYS A 42 -2.95 17.31 -8.40
C LYS A 42 -3.39 15.92 -8.84
N VAL A 43 -4.10 15.21 -7.96
CA VAL A 43 -4.57 13.83 -8.21
C VAL A 43 -5.53 13.79 -9.40
N ASP A 44 -6.39 14.79 -9.54
CA ASP A 44 -7.42 14.86 -10.59
C ASP A 44 -6.83 15.09 -11.99
N GLU A 45 -5.65 15.70 -12.09
CA GLU A 45 -5.01 16.02 -13.37
C GLU A 45 -4.43 14.78 -14.07
N PHE A 46 -4.02 13.76 -13.30
CA PHE A 46 -3.39 12.53 -13.79
C PHE A 46 -4.13 11.28 -13.27
N PRO A 47 -5.32 10.98 -13.82
CA PRO A 47 -6.16 9.87 -13.38
C PRO A 47 -5.59 8.49 -13.74
N LEU A 48 -4.78 8.39 -14.80
CA LEU A 48 -4.23 7.12 -15.26
C LEU A 48 -2.93 6.80 -14.53
N CYS A 49 -2.78 5.55 -14.08
CA CYS A 49 -1.51 5.07 -13.54
C CYS A 49 -1.06 3.75 -14.18
N GLY A 50 0.19 3.70 -14.62
CA GLY A 50 0.88 2.49 -15.04
C GLY A 50 1.94 2.09 -14.01
N HIS A 51 2.08 0.81 -13.75
CA HIS A 51 3.05 0.23 -12.83
C HIS A 51 3.88 -0.82 -13.54
N MET A 52 5.20 -0.80 -13.32
CA MET A 52 6.06 -1.94 -13.61
C MET A 52 6.32 -2.69 -12.31
N VAL A 53 6.04 -3.99 -12.34
CA VAL A 53 6.09 -4.88 -11.18
C VAL A 53 7.12 -5.97 -11.43
N SER A 54 7.91 -6.31 -10.42
CA SER A 54 8.83 -7.46 -10.48
C SER A 54 8.07 -8.77 -10.34
N ASP A 55 8.35 -9.73 -11.20
CA ASP A 55 7.82 -11.10 -11.09
C ASP A 55 8.85 -12.06 -10.45
N GLU A 56 10.00 -11.53 -10.03
CA GLU A 56 11.11 -12.29 -9.46
C GLU A 56 11.61 -11.68 -8.14
N TYR A 57 12.20 -12.51 -7.28
CA TYR A 57 12.93 -12.08 -6.10
C TYR A 57 14.41 -11.87 -6.42
N GLU A 58 14.81 -10.61 -6.61
CA GLU A 58 16.15 -10.26 -7.09
C GLU A 58 16.67 -8.91 -6.57
N GLN A 59 17.92 -8.59 -6.93
CA GLN A 59 18.59 -7.33 -6.65
C GLN A 59 18.72 -6.51 -7.92
N LEU A 60 18.14 -5.31 -7.92
CA LEU A 60 18.25 -4.34 -9.01
C LEU A 60 19.34 -3.32 -8.69
N SER A 61 20.36 -3.22 -9.54
CA SER A 61 21.45 -2.25 -9.34
C SER A 61 20.98 -0.80 -9.48
N SER A 62 21.60 0.12 -8.73
CA SER A 62 21.29 1.56 -8.81
C SER A 62 21.41 2.13 -10.23
N GLU A 63 22.31 1.57 -11.03
CA GLU A 63 22.59 1.93 -12.41
C GLU A 63 21.52 1.39 -13.37
N ALA A 64 20.97 0.20 -13.10
CA ALA A 64 19.83 -0.32 -13.84
C ALA A 64 18.58 0.54 -13.58
N LEU A 65 18.36 0.95 -12.32
CA LEU A 65 17.29 1.87 -11.96
C LEU A 65 17.44 3.21 -12.69
N GLU A 66 18.66 3.77 -12.73
CA GLU A 66 18.93 5.02 -13.45
C GLU A 66 18.75 4.87 -14.97
N ALA A 67 19.23 3.78 -15.57
CA ALA A 67 19.08 3.52 -17.00
C ALA A 67 17.60 3.36 -17.39
N ALA A 68 16.82 2.61 -16.60
CA ALA A 68 15.39 2.44 -16.81
C ALA A 68 14.64 3.77 -16.68
N ARG A 69 14.98 4.57 -15.65
CA ARG A 69 14.41 5.90 -15.39
C ARG A 69 14.67 6.87 -16.55
N ILE A 70 15.90 6.95 -17.04
CA ILE A 70 16.27 7.78 -18.19
C ILE A 70 15.51 7.33 -19.44
N CYS A 71 15.44 6.02 -19.67
CA CYS A 71 14.78 5.43 -20.83
C CYS A 71 13.27 5.78 -20.87
N ALA A 72 12.56 5.55 -19.76
CA ALA A 72 11.15 5.90 -19.64
C ALA A 72 10.93 7.41 -19.79
N ASN A 73 11.74 8.23 -19.10
CA ASN A 73 11.61 9.68 -19.16
C ASN A 73 11.85 10.23 -20.57
N LYS A 74 12.87 9.76 -21.29
CA LYS A 74 13.18 10.24 -22.64
C LYS A 74 12.02 9.96 -23.62
N TYR A 75 11.39 8.79 -23.50
CA TYR A 75 10.24 8.45 -24.34
C TYR A 75 8.99 9.25 -23.95
N MET A 76 8.70 9.39 -22.66
CA MET A 76 7.53 10.15 -22.19
C MET A 76 7.64 11.64 -22.47
N VAL A 77 8.83 12.25 -22.36
CA VAL A 77 9.04 13.66 -22.75
C VAL A 77 8.80 13.86 -24.24
N LYS A 78 9.25 12.93 -25.09
CA LYS A 78 9.02 13.00 -26.53
C LYS A 78 7.55 12.85 -26.90
N SER A 79 6.82 11.97 -26.21
CA SER A 79 5.46 11.59 -26.62
C SER A 79 4.37 12.45 -25.97
N CYS A 80 4.54 12.82 -24.69
CA CYS A 80 3.50 13.48 -23.89
C CYS A 80 3.90 14.87 -23.39
N GLY A 81 5.12 15.34 -23.72
CA GLY A 81 5.67 16.58 -23.18
C GLY A 81 6.12 16.45 -21.72
N LYS A 82 7.01 17.34 -21.27
CA LYS A 82 7.59 17.30 -19.92
C LYS A 82 6.55 17.43 -18.80
N ASP A 83 5.47 18.16 -19.06
CA ASP A 83 4.40 18.44 -18.10
C ASP A 83 3.20 17.50 -18.22
N GLY A 84 3.20 16.57 -19.18
CA GLY A 84 2.09 15.65 -19.42
C GLY A 84 2.09 14.40 -18.53
N PHE A 85 3.11 14.20 -17.70
CA PHE A 85 3.24 13.00 -16.87
C PHE A 85 4.02 13.25 -15.58
N HIS A 86 3.96 12.28 -14.67
CA HIS A 86 4.89 12.17 -13.55
C HIS A 86 5.34 10.72 -13.36
N ILE A 87 6.66 10.51 -13.34
CA ILE A 87 7.26 9.19 -13.10
C ILE A 87 7.80 9.17 -11.68
N ARG A 88 7.57 8.07 -10.97
CA ARG A 88 8.20 7.76 -9.69
C ARG A 88 8.87 6.38 -9.74
N VAL A 89 10.17 6.34 -9.50
CA VAL A 89 10.89 5.10 -9.16
C VAL A 89 10.63 4.82 -7.68
N ARG A 90 10.00 3.68 -7.36
CA ARG A 90 9.61 3.35 -5.98
C ARG A 90 10.72 2.67 -5.19
N LEU A 91 11.64 2.01 -5.88
CA LEU A 91 12.74 1.29 -5.28
C LEU A 91 13.90 2.20 -4.93
N HIS A 92 14.46 1.99 -3.73
CA HIS A 92 15.62 2.71 -3.24
C HIS A 92 16.77 1.71 -3.00
N PRO A 93 17.98 1.97 -3.54
CA PRO A 93 19.11 1.05 -3.44
C PRO A 93 19.82 1.20 -2.09
N PHE A 94 19.25 0.63 -1.03
CA PHE A 94 19.84 0.68 0.30
C PHE A 94 20.86 -0.42 0.57
N HIS A 95 20.80 -1.53 -0.16
CA HIS A 95 21.70 -2.66 0.08
C HIS A 95 23.05 -2.42 -0.60
N VAL A 96 24.13 -2.54 0.16
CA VAL A 96 25.50 -2.40 -0.33
C VAL A 96 26.04 -3.75 -0.77
N ILE A 97 26.52 -3.81 -2.01
CA ILE A 97 27.26 -4.94 -2.55
C ILE A 97 28.76 -4.76 -2.31
N ARG A 98 29.46 -5.87 -2.08
CA ARG A 98 30.89 -5.90 -1.78
C ARG A 98 31.67 -6.62 -2.86
N ILE A 99 32.94 -6.30 -2.97
CA ILE A 99 33.88 -6.95 -3.88
C ILE A 99 35.21 -7.20 -3.16
N ASN A 100 35.68 -8.45 -3.22
CA ASN A 100 37.09 -8.73 -2.98
C ASN A 100 37.81 -8.56 -4.32
N LYS A 101 38.57 -7.48 -4.48
CA LYS A 101 39.22 -7.16 -5.76
C LYS A 101 40.44 -8.05 -5.92
N MET A 102 40.49 -8.80 -7.01
CA MET A 102 41.66 -9.58 -7.41
C MET A 102 42.52 -8.73 -8.34
N LEU A 103 43.84 -8.70 -8.14
CA LEU A 103 44.76 -8.08 -9.07
C LEU A 103 44.83 -8.92 -10.35
N SER A 104 44.88 -8.25 -11.50
CA SER A 104 44.92 -8.89 -12.82
C SER A 104 46.18 -8.44 -13.57
N CYS A 105 47.32 -8.55 -12.89
CA CYS A 105 48.65 -8.30 -13.44
C CYS A 105 49.52 -9.56 -13.30
N ALA A 106 50.57 -9.68 -14.10
CA ALA A 106 51.55 -10.74 -13.93
C ALA A 106 52.18 -10.66 -12.53
N GLY A 107 52.38 -11.81 -11.87
CA GLY A 107 52.89 -11.86 -10.50
C GLY A 107 51.91 -11.40 -9.41
N ALA A 108 50.60 -11.33 -9.71
CA ALA A 108 49.57 -10.91 -8.74
C ALA A 108 49.50 -11.81 -7.49
N ASP A 109 49.92 -13.07 -7.60
CA ASP A 109 50.05 -14.03 -6.50
C ASP A 109 51.00 -13.54 -5.39
N ARG A 110 52.05 -12.79 -5.76
CA ARG A 110 53.02 -12.24 -4.81
C ARG A 110 52.51 -10.97 -4.11
N LEU A 111 51.61 -10.23 -4.78
CA LEU A 111 51.13 -8.91 -4.34
C LEU A 111 49.79 -8.96 -3.62
N GLN A 112 49.08 -10.09 -3.67
CA GLN A 112 47.75 -10.23 -3.09
C GLN A 112 47.67 -11.40 -2.13
N THR A 113 46.93 -11.23 -1.03
CA THR A 113 46.68 -12.27 -0.02
C THR A 113 45.71 -13.37 -0.46
N GLY A 114 45.34 -13.43 -1.74
CA GLY A 114 44.33 -14.35 -2.27
C GLY A 114 43.00 -14.26 -1.51
N MET A 115 42.61 -15.36 -0.86
CA MET A 115 41.36 -15.47 -0.09
C MET A 115 41.55 -15.22 1.42
N ARG A 116 42.77 -14.98 1.90
CA ARG A 116 43.01 -14.57 3.27
C ARG A 116 42.46 -13.15 3.48
N GLY A 117 41.56 -12.98 4.45
CA GLY A 117 40.88 -11.71 4.70
C GLY A 117 39.88 -11.31 3.60
N ALA A 118 39.20 -12.27 2.97
CA ALA A 118 38.34 -12.08 1.78
C ALA A 118 37.08 -11.20 1.96
N PHE A 119 36.93 -10.50 3.10
CA PHE A 119 35.81 -9.59 3.31
C PHE A 119 35.93 -8.38 2.38
N GLY A 120 35.10 -8.37 1.33
CA GLY A 120 35.20 -7.36 0.27
C GLY A 120 34.91 -5.93 0.73
N LYS A 121 35.47 -4.96 0.01
CA LYS A 121 35.17 -3.53 0.16
C LYS A 121 33.81 -3.20 -0.48
N PRO A 122 33.04 -2.21 0.04
CA PRO A 122 31.85 -1.69 -0.63
C PRO A 122 32.14 -1.26 -2.07
N GLN A 123 31.32 -1.71 -3.02
CA GLN A 123 31.52 -1.42 -4.45
C GLN A 123 30.35 -0.67 -5.09
N GLY A 124 29.13 -0.88 -4.60
CA GLY A 124 27.93 -0.29 -5.18
C GLY A 124 26.70 -0.54 -4.32
N THR A 125 25.57 0.00 -4.77
CA THR A 125 24.28 -0.13 -4.09
C THR A 125 23.23 -0.74 -5.01
N VAL A 126 22.37 -1.56 -4.41
CA VAL A 126 21.30 -2.30 -5.08
C VAL A 126 20.02 -2.21 -4.26
N ALA A 127 18.88 -2.23 -4.95
CA ALA A 127 17.57 -2.38 -4.34
C ALA A 127 17.21 -3.87 -4.31
N ARG A 128 16.69 -4.36 -3.18
CA ARG A 128 16.11 -5.71 -3.10
C ARG A 128 14.63 -5.62 -3.43
N VAL A 129 14.16 -6.52 -4.28
CA VAL A 129 12.80 -6.48 -4.81
C VAL A 129 12.14 -7.83 -4.61
N HIS A 130 10.93 -7.83 -4.06
CA HIS A 130 10.10 -9.02 -3.92
C HIS A 130 9.17 -9.22 -5.14
N ILE A 131 8.71 -10.45 -5.31
CA ILE A 131 7.69 -10.79 -6.30
C ILE A 131 6.43 -9.96 -6.02
N GLY A 132 5.87 -9.32 -7.04
CA GLY A 132 4.71 -8.43 -6.92
C GLY A 132 5.05 -7.00 -6.46
N GLN A 133 6.31 -6.68 -6.17
CA GLN A 133 6.70 -5.34 -5.75
C GLN A 133 6.82 -4.38 -6.95
N VAL A 134 6.22 -3.19 -6.82
CA VAL A 134 6.28 -2.15 -7.85
C VAL A 134 7.67 -1.52 -7.90
N ILE A 135 8.28 -1.53 -9.09
CA ILE A 135 9.60 -0.95 -9.39
C ILE A 135 9.46 0.54 -9.75
N MET A 136 8.59 0.83 -10.71
CA MET A 136 8.40 2.15 -11.30
C MET A 136 6.91 2.40 -11.55
N SER A 137 6.47 3.64 -11.35
CA SER A 137 5.11 4.07 -11.64
C SER A 137 5.11 5.32 -12.52
N ILE A 138 4.14 5.42 -13.42
CA ILE A 138 3.91 6.59 -14.27
C ILE A 138 2.45 7.00 -14.09
N ARG A 139 2.21 8.27 -13.73
CA ARG A 139 0.87 8.87 -13.75
C ARG A 139 0.75 9.87 -14.89
N THR A 140 -0.38 9.88 -15.59
CA THR A 140 -0.64 10.78 -16.72
C THR A 140 -2.15 10.90 -17.00
N LYS A 141 -2.52 11.61 -18.06
CA LYS A 141 -3.89 11.70 -18.59
C LYS A 141 -4.30 10.37 -19.25
N THR A 142 -5.59 10.07 -19.29
CA THR A 142 -6.15 8.83 -19.86
C THR A 142 -5.74 8.60 -21.31
N GLY A 143 -5.70 9.65 -22.14
CA GLY A 143 -5.31 9.54 -23.56
C GLY A 143 -3.86 9.09 -23.82
N ASN A 144 -2.98 9.10 -22.80
CA ASN A 144 -1.56 8.71 -22.97
C ASN A 144 -1.28 7.26 -22.58
N LYS A 145 -2.31 6.41 -22.53
CA LYS A 145 -2.18 5.03 -22.03
C LYS A 145 -1.17 4.19 -22.78
N GLU A 146 -1.24 4.19 -24.11
CA GLU A 146 -0.33 3.43 -24.97
C GLU A 146 1.12 3.88 -24.78
N HIS A 147 1.34 5.19 -24.65
CA HIS A 147 2.67 5.75 -24.39
C HIS A 147 3.24 5.30 -23.04
N VAL A 148 2.41 5.16 -22.00
CA VAL A 148 2.86 4.63 -20.71
C VAL A 148 3.27 3.17 -20.84
N VAL A 149 2.48 2.35 -21.52
CA VAL A 149 2.80 0.93 -21.75
C VAL A 149 4.11 0.81 -22.50
N GLU A 150 4.31 1.58 -23.57
CA GLU A 150 5.53 1.57 -24.37
C GLU A 150 6.74 2.09 -23.58
N ALA A 151 6.59 3.15 -22.78
CA ALA A 151 7.65 3.65 -21.90
C ALA A 151 8.11 2.59 -20.90
N LEU A 152 7.16 1.90 -20.26
CA LEU A 152 7.44 0.83 -19.32
C LEU A 152 8.02 -0.39 -20.04
N ARG A 153 7.57 -0.72 -21.25
CA ARG A 153 8.16 -1.81 -22.05
C ARG A 153 9.62 -1.53 -22.38
N ARG A 154 9.98 -0.29 -22.73
CA ARG A 154 11.37 0.11 -22.98
C ARG A 154 12.23 0.06 -21.72
N ALA A 155 11.68 0.52 -20.59
CA ALA A 155 12.35 0.45 -19.31
C ALA A 155 12.55 -1.00 -18.83
N LYS A 156 11.64 -1.92 -19.17
CA LYS A 156 11.72 -3.36 -18.85
C LYS A 156 13.04 -3.96 -19.34
N PHE A 157 13.47 -3.62 -20.56
CA PHE A 157 14.73 -4.10 -21.12
C PHE A 157 16.00 -3.62 -20.39
N LYS A 158 15.88 -2.71 -19.42
CA LYS A 158 17.02 -2.25 -18.59
C LYS A 158 17.12 -3.02 -17.28
N PHE A 159 16.11 -3.81 -16.93
CA PHE A 159 16.13 -4.65 -15.75
C PHE A 159 16.52 -6.10 -16.09
N PRO A 160 17.25 -6.80 -15.20
CA PRO A 160 17.37 -8.25 -15.25
C PRO A 160 16.01 -8.90 -14.94
N GLY A 161 15.81 -10.16 -15.31
CA GLY A 161 14.61 -10.92 -14.92
C GLY A 161 13.33 -10.53 -15.65
N ARG A 162 12.20 -11.01 -15.12
CA ARG A 162 10.85 -10.78 -15.65
C ARG A 162 10.13 -9.68 -14.91
N GLN A 163 9.64 -8.68 -15.65
CA GLN A 163 8.72 -7.68 -15.13
C GLN A 163 7.40 -7.70 -15.88
N LYS A 164 6.34 -7.43 -15.14
CA LYS A 164 4.98 -7.27 -15.66
C LYS A 164 4.62 -5.78 -15.66
N ILE A 165 3.92 -5.36 -16.70
CA ILE A 165 3.34 -4.02 -16.78
C ILE A 165 1.89 -4.18 -16.37
N ASN A 166 1.51 -3.48 -15.31
CA ASN A 166 0.15 -3.44 -14.81
C ASN A 166 -0.37 -2.01 -14.96
N MET A 167 -1.36 -1.82 -15.81
CA MET A 167 -2.11 -0.56 -15.87
C MET A 167 -3.05 -0.57 -14.67
N SER A 168 -2.61 0.02 -13.56
CA SER A 168 -3.43 0.07 -12.35
C SER A 168 -4.61 1.00 -12.58
N LYS A 169 -5.81 0.41 -12.70
CA LYS A 169 -6.89 0.50 -11.69
C LYS A 169 -8.18 -0.16 -12.21
N THR A 170 -8.13 -1.43 -12.58
CA THR A 170 -9.37 -2.15 -12.91
C THR A 170 -9.32 -3.56 -12.34
N GLU A 171 -9.69 -3.67 -11.08
CA GLU A 171 -10.16 -4.93 -10.52
C GLU A 171 -11.66 -5.01 -10.80
N LEU A 172 -12.13 -6.14 -11.31
CA LEU A 172 -13.54 -6.40 -11.56
C LEU A 172 -14.11 -7.09 -10.33
N LEU A 173 -15.08 -6.46 -9.65
CA LEU A 173 -15.87 -7.10 -8.60
C LEU A 173 -17.27 -7.32 -9.15
N LEU A 174 -17.72 -8.58 -9.16
CA LEU A 174 -19.12 -8.87 -9.42
C LEU A 174 -19.89 -8.93 -8.10
N ILE A 175 -21.02 -8.23 -8.04
CA ILE A 175 -21.95 -8.27 -6.92
C ILE A 175 -23.26 -8.88 -7.44
N PRO A 176 -23.45 -10.21 -7.32
CA PRO A 176 -24.71 -10.85 -7.69
C PRO A 176 -25.81 -10.53 -6.67
N PRO A 177 -27.10 -10.53 -7.06
CA PRO A 177 -28.20 -10.45 -6.11
C PRO A 177 -28.22 -11.70 -5.21
N SER A 178 -28.72 -11.56 -3.98
CA SER A 178 -28.59 -12.56 -2.90
C SER A 178 -29.10 -13.98 -3.20
N ASN A 179 -29.93 -14.16 -4.24
CA ASN A 179 -30.51 -15.45 -4.65
C ASN A 179 -30.12 -15.88 -6.07
N ALA A 180 -29.10 -15.26 -6.70
CA ALA A 180 -28.66 -15.68 -8.03
C ALA A 180 -27.77 -16.92 -7.98
N ALA A 181 -27.92 -17.79 -8.99
CA ALA A 181 -26.98 -18.85 -9.30
C ALA A 181 -25.55 -18.26 -9.47
N PRO A 182 -24.49 -19.06 -9.24
CA PRO A 182 -23.14 -18.62 -9.54
C PRO A 182 -23.10 -18.08 -10.99
N PRO A 183 -22.66 -16.84 -11.17
CA PRO A 183 -22.68 -16.20 -12.46
C PRO A 183 -21.74 -16.96 -13.41
N PRO A 184 -22.07 -17.03 -14.71
CA PRO A 184 -21.18 -17.64 -15.70
C PRO A 184 -19.83 -16.91 -15.69
N ASP A 185 -18.77 -17.61 -16.09
CA ASP A 185 -17.44 -17.01 -16.25
C ASP A 185 -17.52 -15.87 -17.27
N PHE A 186 -17.63 -14.65 -16.76
CA PHE A 186 -17.69 -13.44 -17.54
C PHE A 186 -16.36 -12.72 -17.39
N SER A 187 -15.75 -12.37 -18.52
CA SER A 187 -14.51 -11.60 -18.53
C SER A 187 -14.72 -10.36 -19.38
N ILE A 188 -14.20 -9.23 -18.91
CA ILE A 188 -14.33 -7.96 -19.61
C ILE A 188 -13.00 -7.65 -20.27
N THR A 189 -13.00 -7.49 -21.59
CA THR A 189 -11.82 -7.05 -22.33
C THR A 189 -11.80 -5.53 -22.35
N VAL A 190 -10.89 -4.93 -21.57
CA VAL A 190 -10.66 -3.47 -21.60
C VAL A 190 -9.36 -3.23 -22.34
N GLU A 191 -9.46 -2.76 -23.59
CA GLU A 191 -8.32 -2.48 -24.48
C GLU A 191 -7.34 -3.68 -24.62
N GLY A 192 -7.87 -4.86 -24.95
CA GLY A 192 -7.06 -6.07 -25.21
C GLY A 192 -6.55 -6.80 -23.97
N ILE A 193 -6.83 -6.29 -22.77
CA ILE A 193 -6.53 -6.98 -21.50
C ILE A 193 -7.82 -7.60 -20.97
N THR A 194 -7.84 -8.94 -20.89
CA THR A 194 -8.93 -9.68 -20.28
C THR A 194 -8.84 -9.57 -18.77
N ILE A 195 -9.81 -8.89 -18.15
CA ILE A 195 -9.93 -8.77 -16.70
C ILE A 195 -10.92 -9.82 -16.21
N SER A 196 -10.45 -10.73 -15.36
CA SER A 196 -11.29 -11.71 -14.68
C SER A 196 -11.87 -11.13 -13.38
N PRO A 197 -13.08 -11.56 -12.98
CA PRO A 197 -13.71 -11.15 -11.74
C PRO A 197 -12.89 -11.65 -10.54
N SER A 198 -12.67 -10.76 -9.57
CA SER A 198 -12.08 -11.08 -8.27
C SER A 198 -13.18 -11.23 -7.23
N ASN A 199 -13.01 -12.19 -6.32
CA ASN A 199 -13.91 -12.37 -5.17
C ASN A 199 -13.76 -11.28 -4.11
N GLN A 200 -12.63 -10.55 -4.12
CA GLN A 200 -12.35 -9.47 -3.18
C GLN A 200 -11.62 -8.33 -3.90
N VAL A 201 -12.02 -7.09 -3.64
CA VAL A 201 -11.44 -5.87 -4.22
C VAL A 201 -11.17 -4.86 -3.13
N ARG A 202 -10.03 -4.17 -3.22
CA ARG A 202 -9.66 -3.13 -2.24
C ARG A 202 -9.94 -1.73 -2.77
N CYS A 203 -10.94 -1.06 -2.20
CA CYS A 203 -11.27 0.32 -2.52
C CYS A 203 -10.87 1.26 -1.36
N LEU A 204 -9.93 2.18 -1.60
CA LEU A 204 -9.48 3.23 -0.65
C LEU A 204 -9.05 2.75 0.76
N ALA A 205 -8.83 1.44 0.96
CA ALA A 205 -8.51 0.72 2.21
C ALA A 205 -9.64 -0.13 2.84
N VAL A 206 -10.81 -0.16 2.21
CA VAL A 206 -11.88 -1.11 2.52
C VAL A 206 -11.78 -2.30 1.57
N THR A 207 -11.92 -3.52 2.11
CA THR A 207 -11.96 -4.74 1.29
C THR A 207 -13.43 -5.11 1.07
N LEU A 208 -13.87 -5.02 -0.17
CA LEU A 208 -15.19 -5.42 -0.62
C LEU A 208 -15.13 -6.86 -1.10
N ASP A 209 -16.01 -7.71 -0.62
CA ASP A 209 -16.23 -9.06 -1.14
C ASP A 209 -17.42 -9.07 -2.09
N SER A 210 -17.50 -10.09 -2.96
CA SER A 210 -18.59 -10.22 -3.95
C SER A 210 -19.98 -10.28 -3.31
N ALA A 211 -20.09 -10.83 -2.09
CA ALA A 211 -21.33 -10.91 -1.33
C ALA A 211 -21.65 -9.65 -0.50
N LEU A 212 -20.80 -8.62 -0.52
CA LEU A 212 -20.88 -7.44 0.35
C LEU A 212 -21.07 -7.79 1.85
N SER A 213 -20.51 -8.91 2.30
CA SER A 213 -20.58 -9.36 3.69
C SER A 213 -19.58 -8.62 4.60
N PHE A 214 -18.53 -8.04 4.01
CA PHE A 214 -17.39 -7.39 4.65
C PHE A 214 -16.65 -8.26 5.67
N ILE A 215 -16.87 -9.58 5.71
CA ILE A 215 -16.22 -10.50 6.66
C ILE A 215 -14.68 -10.43 6.56
N PRO A 216 -14.06 -10.46 5.35
CA PRO A 216 -12.61 -10.36 5.23
C PRO A 216 -12.07 -9.04 5.76
N HIS A 217 -12.80 -7.94 5.51
CA HIS A 217 -12.45 -6.62 6.01
C HIS A 217 -12.52 -6.55 7.53
N ILE A 218 -13.64 -6.99 8.14
CA ILE A 218 -13.84 -7.00 9.59
C ILE A 218 -12.78 -7.87 10.27
N LYS A 219 -12.43 -9.02 9.69
CA LYS A 219 -11.38 -9.91 10.22
C LYS A 219 -10.01 -9.23 10.23
N SER A 220 -9.64 -8.59 9.12
CA SER A 220 -8.37 -7.85 8.99
C SER A 220 -8.30 -6.66 9.94
N LEU A 221 -9.36 -5.85 9.98
CA LEU A 221 -9.50 -4.71 10.91
C LEU A 221 -9.42 -5.16 12.37
N SER A 222 -10.13 -6.23 12.72
CA SER A 222 -10.17 -6.78 14.07
C SER A 222 -8.80 -7.30 14.51
N SER A 223 -8.10 -8.02 13.64
CA SER A 223 -6.74 -8.51 13.92
C SER A 223 -5.77 -7.35 14.16
N SER A 224 -5.85 -6.30 13.33
CA SER A 224 -5.00 -5.13 13.48
C SER A 224 -5.27 -4.36 14.77
N CYS A 225 -6.53 -4.19 15.15
CA CYS A 225 -6.92 -3.52 16.39
C CYS A 225 -6.53 -4.33 17.63
N ARG A 226 -6.71 -5.66 17.60
CA ARG A 226 -6.26 -6.55 18.69
C ARG A 226 -4.76 -6.49 18.89
N TYR A 227 -3.98 -6.47 17.81
CA TYR A 227 -2.53 -6.30 17.89
C TYR A 227 -2.15 -5.00 18.61
N GLN A 228 -2.82 -3.88 18.29
CA GLN A 228 -2.59 -2.62 19.01
C GLN A 228 -3.00 -2.73 20.48
N LEU A 229 -4.17 -3.27 20.79
CA LEU A 229 -4.62 -3.45 22.18
C LEU A 229 -3.65 -4.30 23.00
N CYS A 230 -3.09 -5.37 22.44
CA CYS A 230 -2.08 -6.19 23.10
C CYS A 230 -0.82 -5.38 23.45
N ASN A 231 -0.35 -4.53 22.53
CA ASN A 231 0.81 -3.68 22.78
C ASN A 231 0.54 -2.65 23.88
N ILE A 232 -0.64 -2.03 23.88
CA ILE A 232 -1.07 -1.08 24.91
C ILE A 232 -1.17 -1.78 26.26
N SER A 233 -1.73 -2.99 26.29
CA SER A 233 -1.88 -3.77 27.51
C SER A 233 -0.54 -4.09 28.18
N ARG A 234 0.54 -4.28 27.42
CA ARG A 234 1.88 -4.53 27.97
C ARG A 234 2.48 -3.32 28.68
N ILE A 235 2.18 -2.12 28.20
CA ILE A 235 2.69 -0.87 28.77
C ILE A 235 1.68 -0.22 29.73
N ARG A 236 0.50 -0.83 29.92
CA ARG A 236 -0.64 -0.25 30.64
C ARG A 236 -0.28 0.15 32.07
N THR A 237 0.62 -0.59 32.73
CA THR A 237 1.10 -0.30 34.11
C THR A 237 1.81 1.04 34.24
N PHE A 238 2.37 1.56 33.14
CA PHE A 238 3.13 2.82 33.13
C PHE A 238 2.31 4.01 32.64
N LEU A 239 1.02 3.81 32.29
CA LEU A 239 0.17 4.83 31.70
C LEU A 239 -0.95 5.26 32.66
N THR A 240 -1.31 6.54 32.62
CA THR A 240 -2.52 7.04 33.30
C THR A 240 -3.77 6.64 32.49
N ALA A 241 -4.95 6.69 33.11
CA ALA A 241 -6.21 6.39 32.41
C ALA A 241 -6.46 7.36 31.24
N VAL A 242 -6.11 8.64 31.41
CA VAL A 242 -6.29 9.68 30.39
C VAL A 242 -5.40 9.43 29.17
N THR A 243 -4.11 9.15 29.37
CA THR A 243 -3.19 8.88 28.25
C THR A 243 -3.53 7.56 27.56
N THR A 244 -3.96 6.54 28.31
CA THR A 244 -4.46 5.28 27.76
C THR A 244 -5.69 5.52 26.88
N LYS A 245 -6.64 6.35 27.32
CA LYS A 245 -7.83 6.74 26.54
C LYS A 245 -7.43 7.41 25.24
N GLN A 246 -6.51 8.37 25.26
CA GLN A 246 -6.02 9.05 24.05
C GLN A 246 -5.35 8.09 23.07
N LEU A 247 -4.52 7.19 23.58
CA LEU A 247 -3.77 6.24 22.76
C LEU A 247 -4.70 5.19 22.10
N ILE A 248 -5.68 4.70 22.84
CA ILE A 248 -6.75 3.83 22.29
C ILE A 248 -7.58 4.59 21.24
N HIS A 249 -7.90 5.87 21.48
CA HIS A 249 -8.60 6.68 20.49
C HIS A 249 -7.80 6.78 19.18
N ALA A 250 -6.51 7.09 19.27
CA ALA A 250 -5.63 7.28 18.13
C ALA A 250 -5.35 5.99 17.34
N LEU A 251 -5.17 4.85 18.01
CA LEU A 251 -4.72 3.61 17.37
C LEU A 251 -5.84 2.60 17.08
N VAL A 252 -6.93 2.62 17.84
CA VAL A 252 -8.02 1.64 17.74
C VAL A 252 -9.29 2.30 17.25
N ILE A 253 -9.80 3.31 17.96
CA ILE A 253 -11.10 3.91 17.64
C ILE A 253 -11.08 4.61 16.29
N SER A 254 -10.01 5.34 15.97
CA SER A 254 -9.82 5.95 14.65
C SER A 254 -9.96 4.95 13.49
N ARG A 255 -9.54 3.69 13.70
CA ARG A 255 -9.65 2.61 12.72
C ARG A 255 -11.04 2.00 12.70
N LEU A 256 -11.69 1.87 13.86
CA LEU A 256 -13.07 1.41 13.96
C LEU A 256 -14.06 2.42 13.37
N ASP A 257 -13.74 3.72 13.39
CA ASP A 257 -14.57 4.77 12.80
C ASP A 257 -14.30 5.03 11.32
N TYR A 258 -13.20 4.50 10.79
CA TYR A 258 -12.85 4.66 9.39
C TYR A 258 -13.82 3.86 8.51
N CYS A 259 -14.62 4.57 7.69
CA CYS A 259 -15.58 3.98 6.75
C CYS A 259 -16.61 3.02 7.38
N ASN A 260 -16.93 3.19 8.67
CA ASN A 260 -17.89 2.33 9.36
C ASN A 260 -19.34 2.50 8.87
N ASN A 261 -19.65 3.61 8.21
CA ASN A 261 -20.92 3.83 7.51
C ASN A 261 -21.21 2.76 6.45
N LEU A 262 -20.18 2.16 5.84
CA LEU A 262 -20.34 1.08 4.86
C LEU A 262 -20.83 -0.23 5.47
N LEU A 263 -20.70 -0.40 6.79
CA LEU A 263 -21.14 -1.59 7.51
C LEU A 263 -22.63 -1.55 7.87
N SER A 264 -23.37 -0.57 7.32
CA SER A 264 -24.82 -0.47 7.47
C SER A 264 -25.52 -1.68 6.86
N GLY A 265 -26.61 -2.14 7.48
CA GLY A 265 -27.40 -3.28 6.99
C GLY A 265 -26.81 -4.66 7.27
N LEU A 266 -25.60 -4.75 7.84
CA LEU A 266 -25.02 -6.04 8.21
C LEU A 266 -25.69 -6.63 9.47
N PRO A 267 -25.80 -7.98 9.55
CA PRO A 267 -26.22 -8.65 10.78
C PRO A 267 -25.33 -8.30 11.97
N LEU A 268 -25.92 -8.22 13.17
CA LEU A 268 -25.18 -7.92 14.40
C LEU A 268 -24.09 -8.97 14.71
N SER A 269 -24.27 -10.20 14.26
CA SER A 269 -23.26 -11.27 14.37
C SER A 269 -21.95 -10.89 13.68
N HIS A 270 -22.00 -10.25 12.51
CA HIS A 270 -20.81 -9.78 11.78
C HIS A 270 -20.11 -8.62 12.50
N LEU A 271 -20.87 -7.78 13.20
CA LEU A 271 -20.33 -6.64 13.95
C LEU A 271 -19.78 -7.03 15.34
N SER A 272 -20.12 -8.22 15.83
CA SER A 272 -19.69 -8.72 17.15
C SER A 272 -18.17 -8.67 17.41
N PRO A 273 -17.27 -8.93 16.43
CA PRO A 273 -15.83 -8.82 16.65
C PRO A 273 -15.39 -7.38 16.94
N LEU A 274 -16.00 -6.40 16.27
CA LEU A 274 -15.72 -4.97 16.48
C LEU A 274 -16.23 -4.51 17.83
N GLN A 275 -17.44 -4.95 18.23
CA GLN A 275 -17.99 -4.66 19.55
C GLN A 275 -17.12 -5.26 20.66
N SER A 276 -16.61 -6.48 20.46
CA SER A 276 -15.67 -7.10 21.41
C SER A 276 -14.39 -6.30 21.58
N ILE A 277 -13.87 -5.66 20.52
CA ILE A 277 -12.68 -4.80 20.58
C ILE A 277 -12.99 -3.52 21.36
N LEU A 278 -14.14 -2.90 21.13
CA LEU A 278 -14.57 -1.72 21.87
C LEU A 278 -14.71 -2.05 23.37
N ASN A 279 -15.34 -3.17 23.70
CA ASN A 279 -15.51 -3.63 25.08
C ASN A 279 -14.16 -3.94 25.75
N ALA A 280 -13.23 -4.58 25.04
CA ALA A 280 -11.88 -4.84 25.54
C ALA A 280 -11.10 -3.54 25.78
N SER A 281 -11.30 -2.54 24.91
CA SER A 281 -10.68 -1.23 25.02
C SER A 281 -11.14 -0.49 26.27
N ALA A 282 -12.45 -0.48 26.55
CA ALA A 282 -13.01 0.15 27.75
C ALA A 282 -12.47 -0.53 29.02
N ARG A 283 -12.46 -1.87 29.05
CA ARG A 283 -11.91 -2.64 30.17
C ARG A 283 -10.43 -2.35 30.41
N LEU A 284 -9.66 -2.14 29.35
CA LEU A 284 -8.23 -1.81 29.46
C LEU A 284 -7.99 -0.43 30.08
N ILE A 285 -8.86 0.54 29.80
CA ILE A 285 -8.77 1.88 30.42
C ILE A 285 -9.05 1.79 31.91
N HIS A 286 -10.15 1.14 32.29
CA HIS A 286 -10.61 1.05 33.69
C HIS A 286 -9.91 -0.04 34.51
N LEU A 287 -8.99 -0.81 33.92
CA LEU A 287 -8.29 -1.93 34.58
C LEU A 287 -9.25 -2.96 35.21
N THR A 288 -10.38 -3.21 34.56
CA THR A 288 -11.40 -4.14 35.05
C THR A 288 -11.19 -5.55 34.54
N ARG A 289 -11.64 -6.56 35.31
CA ARG A 289 -11.65 -7.97 34.90
C ARG A 289 -12.56 -8.19 33.68
N ARG A 290 -12.26 -9.23 32.89
CA ARG A 290 -13.04 -9.60 31.68
C ARG A 290 -14.50 -9.94 31.96
N SER A 291 -14.82 -10.38 33.18
CA SER A 291 -16.17 -10.72 33.62
C SER A 291 -17.08 -9.50 33.82
N VAL A 292 -16.50 -8.32 34.06
CA VAL A 292 -17.27 -7.08 34.30
C VAL A 292 -17.98 -6.66 33.02
N SER A 293 -19.25 -6.29 33.14
CA SER A 293 -20.05 -5.77 32.03
C SER A 293 -19.37 -4.53 31.43
N ALA A 294 -19.22 -4.51 30.11
CA ALA A 294 -18.56 -3.41 29.41
C ALA A 294 -19.49 -2.21 29.18
N ALA A 295 -20.80 -2.38 29.27
CA ALA A 295 -21.78 -1.32 29.04
C ALA A 295 -21.59 -0.08 29.92
N PRO A 296 -21.53 -0.19 31.27
CA PRO A 296 -21.33 0.98 32.14
C PRO A 296 -19.95 1.64 31.93
N LEU A 297 -18.93 0.85 31.57
CA LEU A 297 -17.60 1.38 31.27
C LEU A 297 -17.62 2.23 30.00
N CYS A 298 -18.25 1.73 28.94
CA CYS A 298 -18.43 2.50 27.70
C CYS A 298 -19.24 3.77 27.93
N GLU A 299 -20.28 3.72 28.76
CA GLU A 299 -21.09 4.90 29.12
C GLU A 299 -20.25 5.96 29.85
N SER A 300 -19.44 5.56 30.84
CA SER A 300 -18.52 6.48 31.53
C SER A 300 -17.48 7.13 30.61
N LEU A 301 -17.16 6.49 29.49
CA LEU A 301 -16.24 7.01 28.46
C LEU A 301 -16.94 7.82 27.37
N HIS A 302 -18.28 7.91 27.41
CA HIS A 302 -19.15 8.43 26.35
C HIS A 302 -18.96 7.71 25.01
N TRP A 303 -18.77 6.39 25.04
CA TRP A 303 -18.58 5.56 23.85
C TRP A 303 -19.87 4.84 23.45
N LEU A 304 -20.38 5.18 22.27
CA LEU A 304 -21.52 4.49 21.67
C LEU A 304 -21.15 3.05 21.26
N PRO A 305 -22.06 2.07 21.40
CA PRO A 305 -21.93 0.75 20.78
C PRO A 305 -21.71 0.85 19.26
N ILE A 306 -21.04 -0.14 18.67
CA ILE A 306 -20.63 -0.10 17.25
C ILE A 306 -21.83 0.11 16.32
N HIS A 307 -22.94 -0.60 16.55
CA HIS A 307 -24.15 -0.44 15.73
C HIS A 307 -24.74 0.98 15.82
N CYS A 308 -24.73 1.60 17.02
CA CYS A 308 -25.15 2.98 17.21
C CYS A 308 -24.20 3.97 16.52
N ARG A 309 -22.88 3.71 16.53
CA ARG A 309 -21.90 4.55 15.82
C ARG A 309 -22.12 4.57 14.32
N ILE A 310 -22.45 3.42 13.74
CA ILE A 310 -22.78 3.31 12.31
C ILE A 310 -24.01 4.17 12.00
N LYS A 311 -25.09 4.01 12.77
CA LYS A 311 -26.31 4.84 12.64
C LYS A 311 -26.00 6.33 12.79
N PHE A 312 -25.24 6.71 13.82
CA PHE A 312 -24.86 8.10 14.06
C PHE A 312 -24.07 8.71 12.90
N LYS A 313 -23.15 7.96 12.30
CA LYS A 313 -22.37 8.43 11.13
C LYS A 313 -23.24 8.60 9.89
N ILE A 314 -24.22 7.73 9.67
CA ILE A 314 -25.22 7.87 8.60
C ILE A 314 -26.06 9.12 8.84
N LEU A 315 -26.58 9.31 10.06
CA LEU A 315 -27.39 10.49 10.41
C LEU A 315 -26.62 11.80 10.21
N ILE A 316 -25.33 11.86 10.59
CA ILE A 316 -24.49 13.03 10.31
C ILE A 316 -24.36 13.26 8.80
N LEU A 317 -24.17 12.20 8.02
CA LEU A 317 -24.06 12.32 6.56
C LEU A 317 -25.38 12.84 5.96
N THR A 318 -26.51 12.32 6.40
CA THR A 318 -27.86 12.79 6.00
C THR A 318 -28.11 14.24 6.43
N TYR A 319 -27.72 14.62 7.64
CA TYR A 319 -27.85 16.01 8.09
C TYR A 319 -27.03 16.96 7.20
N LYS A 320 -25.76 16.63 6.94
CA LYS A 320 -24.87 17.45 6.09
C LYS A 320 -25.35 17.58 4.64
N THR A 321 -25.99 16.55 4.12
CA THR A 321 -26.54 16.55 2.76
C THR A 321 -27.80 17.41 2.67
N LEU A 322 -28.64 17.44 3.72
CA LEU A 322 -29.79 18.33 3.82
C LEU A 322 -29.40 19.80 4.05
N THR A 323 -28.31 20.09 4.76
CA THR A 323 -27.83 21.46 5.01
C THR A 323 -26.87 21.99 3.92
N ASN A 324 -26.85 21.39 2.73
CA ASN A 324 -25.98 21.75 1.61
C ASN A 324 -24.47 21.83 1.94
N SER A 325 -24.02 21.11 2.96
CA SER A 325 -22.61 21.07 3.40
C SER A 325 -21.85 19.85 2.85
N ALA A 326 -22.53 19.00 2.06
CA ALA A 326 -21.99 17.82 1.42
C ALA A 326 -21.94 18.01 -0.12
N PRO A 327 -21.16 17.18 -0.85
CA PRO A 327 -21.13 17.23 -2.31
C PRO A 327 -22.51 17.04 -2.96
N HIS A 328 -22.78 17.78 -4.03
CA HIS A 328 -24.07 17.80 -4.73
C HIS A 328 -24.59 16.41 -5.13
N TYR A 329 -23.70 15.50 -5.51
CA TYR A 329 -24.07 14.14 -5.93
C TYR A 329 -24.75 13.32 -4.82
N LEU A 330 -24.52 13.65 -3.53
CA LEU A 330 -25.20 12.99 -2.42
C LEU A 330 -26.57 13.61 -2.17
N SER A 331 -26.68 14.94 -2.29
CA SER A 331 -27.96 15.65 -2.13
C SER A 331 -28.97 15.21 -3.18
N SER A 332 -28.55 14.92 -4.41
CA SER A 332 -29.42 14.38 -5.46
C SER A 332 -29.94 12.97 -5.20
N LEU A 333 -29.35 12.22 -4.27
CA LEU A 333 -29.76 10.85 -3.94
C LEU A 333 -30.80 10.78 -2.81
N ILE A 334 -31.10 11.91 -2.16
CA ILE A 334 -31.98 11.95 -0.98
C ILE A 334 -33.25 12.71 -1.33
N THR A 335 -34.39 12.07 -1.14
CA THR A 335 -35.71 12.68 -1.25
C THR A 335 -36.22 13.06 0.14
N LYS A 336 -36.58 14.33 0.35
CA LYS A 336 -37.20 14.77 1.60
C LYS A 336 -38.60 14.17 1.69
N TYR A 337 -38.84 13.36 2.73
CA TYR A 337 -40.17 12.84 3.01
C TYR A 337 -41.07 13.97 3.49
N THR A 338 -42.11 14.27 2.72
CA THR A 338 -43.22 15.12 3.13
C THR A 338 -44.37 14.21 3.57
N PRO A 339 -44.70 14.16 4.88
CA PRO A 339 -45.87 13.38 5.32
C PRO A 339 -47.13 13.94 4.65
N ALA A 340 -48.01 13.05 4.19
CA ALA A 340 -49.37 13.44 3.85
C ALA A 340 -50.04 14.00 5.12
N ALA A 341 -50.75 15.12 5.01
CA ALA A 341 -51.51 15.68 6.11
C ALA A 341 -52.49 14.61 6.64
N PRO A 342 -52.71 14.54 7.98
CA PRO A 342 -53.56 13.52 8.60
C PRO A 342 -55.00 13.55 8.10
#